data_AF-A0A820GZN9-F1
#
_entry.id   AF-A0A820GZN9-F1
#
_cell.length_a   1.000
_cell.length_b   1.000
_cell.length_c   1.000
_cell.angle_alpha   90.00
_cell.angle_beta   90.00
_cell.angle_gamma   90.00
#
_symmetry.space_group_name_H-M   'P 1'
#
loop_
_entity.id
_entity.type
_entity.pdbx_description
1 polymer ?
#
loop_
_entity_poly.entity_id
_entity_poly.type
_entity_poly.pdbx_seq_one_letter_code
_entity_poly.pdbx_strand_id
1 'polypeptide(L)'
;NLHLHVIPKWSKLTDITEANTDFRYSFSAYEIELAKARTKYEQVLNNVARGLFYKHLYKNLTINDQYLPSYFIKTTVLWMCEECHIDRYVDTTDDEDTISLKLGQIWINYTCHLLRTRYCPHYFIFNMNLLENYPTELLDKSCSILQNAQLENWNSGISTTRNGLF
;
A
#
# COMPACT_ATOMS: atom_id res chain seq x y z
N ASN A 1 -10.12 -14.96 19.73
CA ASN A 1 -8.84 -14.70 20.42
C ASN A 1 -7.83 -14.18 19.42
N LEU A 2 -7.47 -12.90 19.52
CA LEU A 2 -6.37 -12.31 18.75
C LEU A 2 -5.12 -12.38 19.61
N HIS A 3 -4.05 -12.99 19.08
CA HIS A 3 -2.77 -13.11 19.76
C HIS A 3 -1.70 -12.35 18.99
N LEU A 4 -0.78 -11.72 19.72
CA LEU A 4 0.42 -11.13 19.12
C LEU A 4 1.40 -12.26 18.79
N HIS A 5 1.85 -12.32 17.54
CA HIS A 5 2.82 -13.30 17.10
C HIS A 5 4.22 -12.69 16.98
N VAL A 6 5.23 -13.48 17.31
CA VAL A 6 6.64 -13.16 17.07
C VAL A 6 7.16 -14.19 16.06
N ILE A 7 7.72 -13.71 14.94
CA ILE A 7 8.15 -14.56 13.83
C ILE A 7 9.62 -14.31 13.49
N PRO A 8 10.37 -15.33 13.03
CA PRO A 8 11.74 -15.14 12.58
C PRO A 8 11.80 -14.25 11.32
N LYS A 9 12.84 -13.43 11.25
CA LYS A 9 13.19 -12.56 10.12
C LYS A 9 14.67 -12.78 9.82
N TRP A 10 14.96 -13.29 8.63
CA TRP A 10 16.33 -13.43 8.16
C TRP A 10 16.94 -12.04 7.95
N SER A 11 17.97 -11.71 8.73
CA SER A 11 18.76 -10.50 8.49
C SER A 11 19.59 -10.70 7.20
N LYS A 12 19.76 -9.65 6.41
CA LYS A 12 20.59 -9.68 5.20
C LYS A 12 22.09 -9.60 5.51
N LEU A 13 22.50 -9.70 6.77
CA LEU A 13 23.90 -9.55 7.17
C LEU A 13 24.70 -10.76 6.65
N THR A 14 25.64 -10.46 5.75
CA THR A 14 26.41 -11.39 4.93
C THR A 14 27.58 -12.08 5.64
N ASP A 15 27.61 -12.12 6.97
CA ASP A 15 28.64 -12.84 7.70
C ASP A 15 28.05 -14.11 8.33
N ILE A 16 28.35 -15.24 7.67
CA ILE A 16 27.84 -16.60 7.93
C ILE A 16 28.36 -17.19 9.26
N THR A 17 29.03 -16.40 10.12
CA THR A 17 29.62 -16.93 11.36
C THR A 17 28.67 -16.94 12.56
N GLU A 18 27.54 -16.22 12.52
CA GLU A 18 26.49 -16.33 13.53
C GLU A 18 25.12 -16.25 12.86
N ALA A 19 24.33 -17.32 12.97
CA ALA A 19 22.94 -17.34 12.53
C ALA A 19 22.09 -16.42 13.42
N ASN A 20 22.25 -15.11 13.26
CA ASN A 20 21.47 -14.09 13.94
C ASN A 20 20.04 -14.11 13.39
N THR A 21 19.23 -14.98 13.98
CA THR A 21 17.79 -15.03 13.75
C THR A 21 17.17 -13.86 14.48
N ASP A 22 16.99 -12.75 13.76
CA ASP A 22 16.20 -11.64 14.29
C ASP A 22 14.73 -12.07 14.38
N PHE A 23 14.03 -11.58 15.39
CA PHE A 23 12.59 -11.77 15.52
C PHE A 23 11.87 -10.46 15.25
N ARG A 24 10.65 -10.55 14.71
CA ARG A 24 9.76 -9.40 14.53
C ARG A 24 8.36 -9.71 15.03
N TYR A 25 7.68 -8.67 15.51
CA TYR A 25 6.25 -8.73 15.74
C TYR A 25 5.48 -8.91 14.43
N SER A 26 4.41 -9.69 14.47
CA SER A 26 3.47 -9.87 13.38
C SER A 26 2.05 -9.66 13.88
N PHE A 27 1.35 -8.77 13.17
CA PHE A 27 -0.03 -8.39 13.47
C PHE A 27 -1.01 -8.91 12.41
N SER A 28 -0.64 -9.95 11.67
CA SER A 28 -1.43 -10.47 10.55
C SER A 28 -2.86 -10.86 10.95
N ALA A 29 -3.06 -11.42 12.15
CA ALA A 29 -4.39 -11.71 12.68
C ALA A 29 -5.24 -10.45 12.87
N TYR A 30 -4.64 -9.36 13.39
CA TYR A 30 -5.31 -8.07 13.54
C TYR A 30 -5.60 -7.42 12.18
N GLU A 31 -4.67 -7.50 11.23
CA GLU A 31 -4.88 -7.01 9.86
C GLU A 31 -6.06 -7.70 9.18
N ILE A 32 -6.25 -8.99 9.42
CA ILE A 32 -7.39 -9.75 8.90
C ILE A 32 -8.70 -9.25 9.49
N GLU A 33 -8.77 -9.03 10.81
CA GLU A 33 -9.97 -8.50 11.44
C GLU A 33 -10.30 -7.08 10.98
N LEU A 34 -9.28 -6.22 10.86
CA LEU A 34 -9.45 -4.89 10.28
C LEU A 34 -9.95 -4.96 8.84
N ALA A 35 -9.44 -5.89 8.03
CA ALA A 35 -9.90 -6.08 6.66
C ALA A 35 -11.37 -6.51 6.59
N LYS A 36 -11.85 -7.34 7.53
CA LYS A 36 -13.27 -7.76 7.62
C LYS A 36 -14.19 -6.63 8.04
N ALA A 37 -13.70 -5.70 8.86
CA ALA A 37 -14.48 -4.57 9.37
C ALA A 37 -14.62 -3.41 8.35
N ARG A 38 -13.96 -3.50 7.19
CA ARG A 38 -13.98 -2.44 6.17
C ARG A 38 -15.36 -2.17 5.63
N THR A 39 -15.66 -0.89 5.40
CA THR A 39 -16.85 -0.46 4.66
C THR A 39 -16.77 -0.87 3.19
N LYS A 40 -17.89 -0.74 2.46
CA LYS A 40 -17.92 -0.97 1.00
C LYS A 40 -16.83 -0.15 0.29
N TYR A 41 -16.72 1.14 0.61
CA TYR A 41 -15.80 2.04 -0.09
C TYR A 41 -14.35 1.81 0.29
N GLU A 42 -14.06 1.40 1.52
CA GLU A 42 -12.72 0.99 1.94
C GLU A 42 -12.26 -0.30 1.23
N GLN A 43 -13.18 -1.22 0.94
CA GLN A 43 -12.87 -2.38 0.10
C GLN A 43 -12.57 -1.99 -1.35
N VAL A 44 -13.33 -1.05 -1.93
CA VAL A 44 -13.04 -0.50 -3.27
C VAL A 44 -11.66 0.15 -3.28
N LEU A 45 -11.36 1.03 -2.31
CA LEU A 45 -10.03 1.64 -2.15
C LEU A 45 -8.92 0.60 -2.12
N ASN A 46 -9.06 -0.43 -1.27
CA ASN A 46 -8.06 -1.50 -1.16
C ASN A 46 -7.83 -2.22 -2.49
N ASN A 47 -8.89 -2.50 -3.24
CA ASN A 47 -8.80 -3.21 -4.51
C ASN A 47 -8.13 -2.35 -5.58
N VAL A 48 -8.52 -1.08 -5.70
CA VAL A 48 -7.91 -0.12 -6.63
C VAL A 48 -6.43 0.12 -6.29
N ALA A 49 -6.10 0.37 -5.03
CA ALA A 49 -4.73 0.57 -4.56
C ALA A 49 -3.83 -0.63 -4.89
N ARG A 50 -4.30 -1.85 -4.61
CA ARG A 50 -3.60 -3.08 -4.98
C ARG A 50 -3.44 -3.19 -6.50
N GLY A 51 -4.51 -2.97 -7.27
CA GLY A 51 -4.49 -3.04 -8.72
C GLY A 51 -3.45 -2.10 -9.33
N LEU A 52 -3.46 -0.83 -8.93
CA LEU A 52 -2.49 0.18 -9.36
C LEU A 52 -1.07 -0.21 -8.98
N PHE A 53 -0.86 -0.64 -7.74
CA PHE A 53 0.46 -1.05 -7.28
C PHE A 53 1.00 -2.25 -8.04
N TYR A 54 0.20 -3.30 -8.21
CA TYR A 54 0.64 -4.51 -8.91
C TYR A 54 0.86 -4.26 -10.40
N LYS A 55 0.03 -3.41 -11.01
CA LYS A 55 0.15 -3.05 -12.43
C LYS A 55 1.37 -2.17 -12.71
N HIS A 56 1.71 -1.23 -11.82
CA HIS A 56 2.68 -0.18 -12.14
C HIS A 56 3.99 -0.27 -11.33
N LEU A 57 3.99 -0.87 -10.14
CA LEU A 57 5.14 -0.85 -9.24
C LEU A 57 5.70 -2.25 -8.94
N TYR A 58 4.85 -3.18 -8.49
CA TYR A 58 5.30 -4.51 -8.07
C TYR A 58 5.90 -5.27 -9.26
N LYS A 59 7.22 -5.45 -9.25
CA LYS A 59 8.07 -6.05 -10.31
C LYS A 59 8.44 -5.14 -11.49
N ASN A 60 7.75 -4.04 -11.71
CA ASN A 60 8.07 -3.11 -12.79
C ASN A 60 9.10 -2.05 -12.38
N LEU A 61 9.32 -1.88 -11.07
CA LEU A 61 10.32 -0.97 -10.55
C LEU A 61 11.17 -1.66 -9.47
N THR A 62 12.43 -1.90 -9.83
CA THR A 62 13.48 -2.38 -8.92
C THR A 62 14.69 -1.47 -9.06
N ILE A 63 15.26 -1.05 -7.93
CA ILE A 63 16.50 -0.26 -7.89
C ILE A 63 17.40 -0.87 -6.83
N ASN A 64 18.64 -1.20 -7.19
CA ASN A 64 19.62 -1.85 -6.29
C ASN A 64 19.05 -3.10 -5.61
N ASP A 65 18.35 -3.96 -6.37
CA ASP A 65 17.65 -5.16 -5.88
C ASP A 65 16.58 -4.89 -4.81
N GLN A 66 16.13 -3.64 -4.68
CA GLN A 66 15.04 -3.24 -3.79
C GLN A 66 13.80 -2.84 -4.58
N TYR A 67 12.66 -3.22 -4.05
CA TYR A 67 11.33 -2.85 -4.52
C TYR A 67 10.43 -2.58 -3.31
N LEU A 68 9.40 -1.76 -3.50
CA LEU A 68 8.40 -1.55 -2.45
C LEU A 68 7.63 -2.85 -2.21
N PRO A 69 7.46 -3.31 -0.96
CA PRO A 69 6.75 -4.56 -0.67
C PRO A 69 5.25 -4.32 -0.72
N SER A 70 4.46 -5.37 -0.98
CA SER A 70 2.98 -5.27 -0.90
C SER A 70 2.48 -4.85 0.49
N TYR A 71 3.30 -5.04 1.53
CA TYR A 71 3.02 -4.55 2.89
C TYR A 71 2.94 -3.02 2.97
N PHE A 72 3.70 -2.30 2.15
CA PHE A 72 3.62 -0.84 2.05
C PHE A 72 2.20 -0.40 1.69
N ILE A 73 1.56 -1.07 0.72
CA ILE A 73 0.20 -0.76 0.28
C ILE A 73 -0.85 -1.07 1.33
N LYS A 74 -0.69 -2.20 2.03
CA LYS A 74 -1.57 -2.50 3.17
C LYS A 74 -1.52 -1.38 4.20
N THR A 75 -0.32 -0.91 4.51
CA THR A 75 -0.10 0.15 5.49
C THR A 75 -0.69 1.48 5.04
N THR A 76 -0.50 1.88 3.77
CA THR A 76 -1.10 3.14 3.27
C THR A 76 -2.62 3.08 3.25
N VAL A 77 -3.22 1.95 2.87
CA VAL A 77 -4.68 1.78 2.90
C VAL A 77 -5.23 1.86 4.32
N LEU A 78 -4.57 1.22 5.30
CA LEU A 78 -5.00 1.27 6.71
C LEU A 78 -5.01 2.70 7.25
N TRP A 79 -3.93 3.45 7.02
CA TRP A 79 -3.87 4.86 7.43
C TRP A 79 -4.91 5.72 6.73
N MET A 80 -5.14 5.52 5.43
CA MET A 80 -6.16 6.28 4.73
C MET A 80 -7.58 6.00 5.23
N CYS A 81 -7.89 4.74 5.57
CA CYS A 81 -9.16 4.39 6.21
C CYS A 81 -9.37 5.19 7.51
N GLU A 82 -8.33 5.28 8.33
CA GLU A 82 -8.38 5.96 9.62
C GLU A 82 -8.38 7.49 9.52
N GLU A 83 -7.48 8.07 8.71
CA GLU A 83 -7.23 9.51 8.66
C GLU A 83 -8.15 10.26 7.69
N CYS A 84 -8.52 9.64 6.56
CA CYS A 84 -9.22 10.33 5.49
C CYS A 84 -10.75 10.20 5.58
N HIS A 85 -11.29 9.23 6.32
CA HIS A 85 -12.73 8.93 6.34
C HIS A 85 -13.30 8.77 4.92
N ILE A 86 -12.94 7.67 4.26
CA ILE A 86 -13.13 7.40 2.83
C ILE A 86 -14.54 7.74 2.31
N ASP A 87 -15.56 7.46 3.11
CA ASP A 87 -16.97 7.71 2.78
C ASP A 87 -17.26 9.19 2.45
N ARG A 88 -16.43 10.15 2.91
CA ARG A 88 -16.59 11.59 2.61
C ARG A 88 -16.20 11.97 1.18
N TYR A 89 -15.49 11.11 0.46
CA TYR A 89 -15.01 11.36 -0.90
C TYR A 89 -15.87 10.71 -1.98
N VAL A 90 -16.93 10.03 -1.56
CA VAL A 90 -17.82 9.27 -2.45
C VAL A 90 -19.21 9.89 -2.39
N ASP A 91 -19.79 10.18 -3.56
CA ASP A 91 -21.21 10.49 -3.63
C ASP A 91 -22.00 9.20 -3.81
N THR A 92 -23.11 9.07 -3.09
CA THR A 92 -24.04 7.96 -3.24
C THR A 92 -24.67 7.85 -4.64
N THR A 93 -24.63 8.94 -5.42
CA THR A 93 -25.09 8.94 -6.81
C THR A 93 -24.02 8.55 -7.82
N ASP A 94 -22.74 8.46 -7.41
CA ASP A 94 -21.66 8.04 -8.31
C ASP A 94 -21.81 6.55 -8.66
N ASP A 95 -21.52 6.19 -9.90
CA ASP A 95 -21.34 4.79 -10.29
C ASP A 95 -20.01 4.21 -9.74
N GLU A 96 -19.88 2.88 -9.77
CA GLU A 96 -18.73 2.19 -9.19
C GLU A 96 -17.38 2.53 -9.86
N ASP A 97 -17.40 2.88 -11.15
CA ASP A 97 -16.21 3.26 -11.90
C ASP A 97 -15.73 4.66 -11.49
N THR A 98 -16.66 5.60 -11.34
CA THR A 98 -16.42 6.95 -10.83
C THR A 98 -15.88 6.91 -9.41
N ILE A 99 -16.46 6.07 -8.55
CA ILE A 99 -15.98 5.86 -7.17
C ILE A 99 -14.56 5.31 -7.19
N SER A 100 -14.30 4.27 -7.97
CA SER A 100 -12.98 3.64 -8.09
C SER A 100 -11.92 4.65 -8.55
N LEU A 101 -12.26 5.51 -9.52
CA LEU A 101 -11.39 6.56 -10.02
C LEU A 101 -11.07 7.60 -8.94
N LYS A 102 -12.09 8.12 -8.23
CA LYS A 102 -11.92 9.09 -7.14
C LYS A 102 -11.04 8.52 -6.03
N LEU A 103 -11.32 7.30 -5.57
CA LEU A 103 -10.56 6.65 -4.52
C LEU A 103 -9.13 6.32 -4.96
N GLY A 104 -8.94 5.87 -6.19
CA GLY A 104 -7.61 5.66 -6.78
C GLY A 104 -6.79 6.95 -6.80
N GLN A 105 -7.41 8.07 -7.16
CA GLN A 105 -6.76 9.38 -7.20
C GLN A 105 -6.28 9.83 -5.81
N ILE A 106 -7.15 9.72 -4.81
CA ILE A 106 -6.83 10.12 -3.45
C ILE A 106 -5.71 9.24 -2.91
N TRP A 107 -5.76 7.93 -3.20
CA TRP A 107 -4.72 6.99 -2.82
C TRP A 107 -3.37 7.31 -3.45
N ILE A 108 -3.33 7.65 -4.74
CA ILE A 108 -2.10 8.08 -5.43
C ILE A 108 -1.53 9.33 -4.74
N ASN A 109 -2.37 10.34 -4.48
CA ASN A 109 -1.94 11.59 -3.86
C ASN A 109 -1.36 11.36 -2.46
N TYR A 110 -2.06 10.59 -1.62
CA TYR A 110 -1.61 10.23 -0.29
C TYR A 110 -0.30 9.42 -0.33
N THR A 111 -0.24 8.39 -1.16
CA THR A 111 0.96 7.55 -1.30
C THR A 111 2.16 8.37 -1.78
N CYS A 112 1.97 9.27 -2.75
CA CYS A 112 3.03 10.17 -3.21
C CYS A 112 3.49 11.15 -2.13
N HIS A 113 2.58 11.62 -1.26
CA HIS A 113 2.98 12.42 -0.11
C HIS A 113 3.93 11.65 0.81
N LEU A 114 3.59 10.40 1.17
CA LEU A 114 4.44 9.54 2.01
C LEU A 114 5.79 9.24 1.34
N LEU A 115 5.79 8.96 0.04
CA LEU A 115 7.02 8.69 -0.72
C LEU A 115 7.95 9.91 -0.75
N ARG A 116 7.41 11.11 -1.00
CA ARG A 116 8.19 12.36 -1.04
C ARG A 116 8.72 12.78 0.32
N THR A 117 7.91 12.61 1.37
CA THR A 117 8.33 12.86 2.76
C THR A 117 9.24 11.77 3.30
N ARG A 118 9.37 10.64 2.57
CA ARG A 118 10.15 9.46 2.96
C ARG A 118 9.71 8.89 4.30
N TYR A 119 8.43 9.04 4.62
CA TYR A 119 7.87 8.66 5.90
C TYR A 119 6.56 7.92 5.70
N CYS A 120 6.52 6.66 6.12
CA CYS A 120 5.31 5.84 6.21
C CYS A 120 5.40 5.01 7.50
N PRO A 121 4.75 5.45 8.59
CA PRO A 121 4.82 4.73 9.85
C PRO A 121 4.12 3.38 9.74
N HIS A 122 4.70 2.36 10.35
CA HIS A 122 4.06 1.05 10.47
C HIS A 122 2.77 1.19 11.29
N TYR A 123 1.67 0.63 10.79
CA TYR A 123 0.32 0.86 11.35
C TYR A 123 0.20 0.51 12.85
N PHE A 124 0.83 -0.60 13.29
CA PHE A 124 0.84 -1.01 14.71
C PHE A 124 2.07 -0.56 15.52
N ILE A 125 3.10 0.02 14.87
CA ILE A 125 4.39 0.37 15.50
C ILE A 125 4.80 1.75 14.99
N PHE A 126 4.23 2.81 15.58
CA PHE A 126 4.31 4.18 15.05
C PHE A 126 5.73 4.74 14.92
N ASN A 127 6.67 4.28 15.74
CA ASN A 127 8.07 4.69 15.68
C ASN A 127 8.89 3.96 14.60
N MET A 128 8.30 3.00 13.88
CA MET A 128 8.96 2.29 12.79
C MET A 128 8.54 2.88 11.45
N ASN A 129 9.48 3.53 10.74
CA ASN A 129 9.25 4.04 9.39
C ASN A 129 9.55 2.96 8.33
N LEU A 130 8.56 2.60 7.53
CA LEU A 130 8.69 1.60 6.46
C LEU A 130 9.59 2.06 5.31
N LEU A 131 9.81 3.38 5.13
CA LEU A 131 10.55 3.93 3.99
C LEU A 131 12.02 4.29 4.32
N GLU A 132 12.44 4.17 5.57
CA GLU A 132 13.73 4.67 6.06
C GLU A 132 14.96 4.14 5.31
N ASN A 133 14.92 2.87 4.91
CA ASN A 133 16.07 2.17 4.32
C ASN A 133 15.99 2.00 2.80
N TYR A 134 15.02 2.66 2.14
CA TYR A 134 14.84 2.55 0.70
C TYR A 134 15.61 3.64 -0.06
N PRO A 135 16.21 3.32 -1.23
CA PRO A 135 16.89 4.31 -2.06
C PRO A 135 15.96 5.47 -2.44
N THR A 136 16.44 6.70 -2.32
CA THR A 136 15.71 7.91 -2.74
C THR A 136 15.17 7.79 -4.16
N GLU A 137 16.00 7.29 -5.09
CA GLU A 137 15.61 7.10 -6.49
C GLU A 137 14.41 6.16 -6.64
N LEU A 138 14.31 5.12 -5.79
CA LEU A 138 13.19 4.17 -5.84
C LEU A 138 11.90 4.88 -5.43
N LEU A 139 11.96 5.67 -4.36
CA LEU A 139 10.80 6.40 -3.84
C LEU A 139 10.32 7.48 -4.84
N ASP A 140 11.24 8.24 -5.40
CA ASP A 140 10.95 9.31 -6.37
C ASP A 140 10.38 8.76 -7.67
N LYS A 141 10.97 7.68 -8.21
CA LYS A 141 10.44 6.99 -9.40
C LYS A 141 9.08 6.34 -9.12
N SER A 142 8.89 5.75 -7.94
CA SER A 142 7.59 5.18 -7.56
C SER A 142 6.48 6.23 -7.58
N CYS A 143 6.74 7.41 -7.02
CA CYS A 143 5.75 8.49 -7.04
C CYS A 143 5.50 8.99 -8.47
N SER A 144 6.55 9.22 -9.26
CA SER A 144 6.41 9.65 -10.66
C SER A 144 5.57 8.66 -11.49
N ILE A 145 5.80 7.36 -11.33
CA ILE A 145 5.02 6.32 -12.02
C ILE A 145 3.55 6.36 -11.60
N LEU A 146 3.26 6.48 -10.30
CA LEU A 146 1.87 6.54 -9.81
C LEU A 146 1.14 7.80 -10.32
N GLN A 147 1.81 8.95 -10.37
CA GLN A 147 1.22 10.17 -10.93
C GLN A 147 0.96 10.08 -12.43
N ASN A 148 1.82 9.37 -13.17
CA ASN A 148 1.60 9.13 -14.60
C ASN A 148 0.45 8.13 -14.83
N ALA A 149 0.32 7.10 -13.98
CA ALA A 149 -0.79 6.14 -14.04
C ALA A 149 -2.16 6.80 -13.85
N GLN A 150 -2.22 7.90 -13.09
CA GLN A 150 -3.41 8.75 -12.98
C GLN A 150 -3.84 9.32 -14.34
N LEU A 151 -2.90 9.72 -15.20
CA LEU A 151 -3.19 10.31 -16.51
C LEU A 151 -3.67 9.28 -17.53
N GLU A 152 -3.14 8.05 -17.48
CA GLU A 152 -3.51 6.97 -18.40
C GLU A 152 -4.94 6.44 -18.13
N ASN A 153 -5.33 6.30 -16.87
CA ASN A 153 -6.68 5.83 -16.51
C ASN A 153 -7.76 6.89 -16.82
N TRP A 154 -7.44 8.19 -16.71
CA TRP A 154 -8.37 9.28 -17.05
C TRP A 154 -8.66 9.36 -18.56
N ASN A 155 -7.66 9.06 -19.39
CA ASN A 155 -7.77 9.18 -20.85
C ASN A 155 -8.34 7.93 -21.53
N SER A 156 -8.38 6.78 -20.85
CA SER A 156 -8.77 5.50 -21.45
C SER A 156 -10.20 5.05 -21.12
N GLY A 157 -10.93 5.75 -20.24
CA GLY A 157 -12.34 5.45 -19.95
C GLY A 157 -12.60 4.01 -19.50
N ILE A 158 -11.62 3.37 -18.85
CA ILE A 158 -11.68 1.94 -18.54
C ILE A 158 -12.63 1.72 -17.35
N SER A 159 -13.76 1.08 -17.66
CA SER A 159 -14.65 0.44 -16.69
C SER A 159 -13.90 -0.65 -15.93
N THR A 160 -13.96 -0.60 -14.60
CA THR A 160 -13.34 -1.56 -13.69
C THR A 160 -14.12 -2.88 -13.57
N THR A 161 -15.20 -3.06 -14.34
CA THR A 161 -15.89 -4.35 -14.40
C THR A 161 -15.25 -5.28 -15.42
N ARG A 162 -14.26 -6.07 -14.99
CA ARG A 162 -14.23 -7.54 -15.20
C ARG A 162 -12.92 -8.22 -14.75
N ASN A 163 -13.15 -9.26 -13.94
CA ASN A 163 -12.41 -10.52 -13.83
C ASN A 163 -11.08 -10.52 -13.05
N GLY A 164 -11.24 -10.80 -11.74
CA GLY A 164 -10.64 -11.96 -11.11
C GLY A 164 -9.11 -11.95 -10.98
N LEU A 165 -8.61 -11.36 -9.89
CA LEU A 165 -7.34 -11.77 -9.30
C LEU A 165 -7.46 -11.74 -7.78
N PHE A 166 -7.19 -12.90 -7.20
CA PHE A 166 -7.05 -13.21 -5.78
C PHE A 166 -5.99 -12.32 -5.08
#